data_AF-A0A969S1R7-F1
#
_entry.id   AF-A0A969S1R7-F1
#
_cell.length_a   1.000
_cell.length_b   1.000
_cell.length_c   1.000
_cell.angle_alpha   90.00
_cell.angle_beta   90.00
_cell.angle_gamma   90.00
#
_symmetry.space_group_name_H-M   'P 1'
#
loop_
_entity.id
_entity.type
_entity.pdbx_description
1 polymer ?
#
loop_
_entity_poly.entity_id
_entity_poly.type
_entity_poly.pdbx_seq_one_letter_code
_entity_poly.pdbx_strand_id
1 'polypeptide(L)'
;MPIIIKRHVRSVIAGLFAIFLATSFQGCKVTAKLHDDKALVRVLQSSPTISPVDVKINDQKIIANAEWKSFAGYQRIDAGRKSIRINDASSGNTLATNTYDFGREQSHTLIVSNRLSNLEPLIFVDDTSAPLTGQTKLRFVHAALNVDLFDIYITPFGADIVTATPRFTSLAFKSASATLQLNAGAYQVRATKAGTKVVIFDSDRRELVAGESYLLVAVELLSVLPEINGVMSVIGISANAATPRFEWFDRRAQLRISTDKNSLLHADTVVDLYADDKLIYRNLQMSSTETMVNLPIGAYRLYAIDTNHHVLLFDLAVQVVSGRNYKLDTTVSAIGSRVFKIVDDPVMTD
;
A
#
# COMPACT_ATOMS: atom_id res chain seq x y z
N MET A 1 -21.13 81.15 -5.52
CA MET A 1 -20.68 80.18 -6.55
C MET A 1 -21.46 78.88 -6.36
N PRO A 2 -21.89 78.21 -7.43
CA PRO A 2 -23.26 77.68 -7.52
C PRO A 2 -23.33 76.14 -7.60
N ILE A 3 -24.57 75.66 -7.76
CA ILE A 3 -25.02 74.42 -8.41
C ILE A 3 -25.55 73.30 -7.48
N ILE A 4 -26.87 73.36 -7.34
CA ILE A 4 -27.86 72.29 -7.17
C ILE A 4 -27.62 71.15 -8.17
N ILE A 5 -27.84 69.87 -7.79
CA ILE A 5 -28.70 68.91 -8.53
C ILE A 5 -29.00 67.68 -7.65
N LYS A 6 -30.29 67.49 -7.37
CA LYS A 6 -30.91 66.26 -6.87
C LYS A 6 -30.85 65.16 -7.93
N ARG A 7 -30.76 63.90 -7.52
CA ARG A 7 -31.47 62.84 -8.25
C ARG A 7 -32.03 61.77 -7.32
N HIS A 8 -33.35 61.83 -7.16
CA HIS A 8 -34.21 60.71 -6.76
C HIS A 8 -34.49 59.81 -7.97
N VAL A 9 -34.55 58.50 -7.75
CA VAL A 9 -35.47 57.54 -8.40
C VAL A 9 -35.72 56.43 -7.37
N ARG A 10 -36.79 56.44 -6.56
CA ARG A 10 -38.16 55.93 -6.77
C ARG A 10 -38.28 54.42 -7.06
N SER A 11 -38.74 53.73 -6.01
CA SER A 11 -39.51 52.48 -5.81
C SER A 11 -40.32 51.89 -6.99
N VAL A 12 -40.50 50.56 -7.00
CA VAL A 12 -41.72 49.76 -7.36
C VAL A 12 -41.44 48.27 -6.93
N ILE A 13 -42.04 47.69 -5.86
CA ILE A 13 -43.34 46.95 -5.69
C ILE A 13 -43.26 45.41 -5.85
N ALA A 14 -44.05 44.72 -4.99
CA ALA A 14 -44.55 43.34 -4.99
C ALA A 14 -43.59 42.25 -4.47
N GLY A 15 -43.83 41.50 -3.39
CA GLY A 15 -45.10 41.11 -2.75
C GLY A 15 -45.53 39.73 -3.25
N LEU A 16 -45.13 38.65 -2.57
CA LEU A 16 -45.95 37.44 -2.46
C LEU A 16 -45.51 36.57 -1.28
N PHE A 17 -46.41 36.47 -0.31
CA PHE A 17 -46.39 35.52 0.80
C PHE A 17 -46.91 34.18 0.25
N ALA A 18 -46.12 33.11 0.31
CA ALA A 18 -46.59 31.76 0.01
C ALA A 18 -46.09 30.81 1.11
N ILE A 19 -47.02 30.48 2.01
CA ILE A 19 -46.94 29.35 2.93
C ILE A 19 -47.02 28.09 2.06
N PHE A 20 -45.97 27.27 2.07
CA PHE A 20 -46.04 25.89 1.59
C PHE A 20 -45.71 24.95 2.76
N LEU A 21 -46.78 24.39 3.31
CA LEU A 21 -46.77 23.20 4.14
C LEU A 21 -46.74 21.98 3.21
N ALA A 22 -46.21 20.85 3.70
CA ALA A 22 -46.07 19.53 3.05
C ALA A 22 -44.75 19.36 2.29
N THR A 23 -43.98 18.29 2.45
CA THR A 23 -44.19 16.99 3.12
C THR A 23 -42.81 16.42 3.42
N SER A 24 -42.67 15.75 4.56
CA SER A 24 -41.54 14.87 4.80
C SER A 24 -41.44 13.87 3.67
N PHE A 25 -40.37 13.93 2.87
CA PHE A 25 -39.94 12.78 2.09
C PHE A 25 -39.50 11.70 3.09
N GLN A 26 -40.46 10.91 3.57
CA GLN A 26 -40.19 9.54 3.93
C GLN A 26 -39.86 8.84 2.62
N GLY A 27 -38.61 9.01 2.19
CA GLY A 27 -38.01 8.11 1.22
C GLY A 27 -38.13 6.73 1.80
N CYS A 28 -39.12 5.98 1.30
CA CYS A 28 -39.17 4.54 1.44
C CYS A 28 -37.76 4.05 1.16
N LYS A 29 -37.07 3.53 2.18
CA LYS A 29 -35.91 2.70 1.96
C LYS A 29 -36.45 1.46 1.26
N VAL A 30 -36.58 1.55 -0.06
CA VAL A 30 -36.52 0.37 -0.90
C VAL A 30 -35.12 -0.17 -0.64
N THR A 31 -35.00 -1.02 0.37
CA THR A 31 -34.02 -2.11 0.35
C THR A 31 -34.35 -2.86 -0.92
N ALA A 32 -33.75 -2.43 -2.02
CA ALA A 32 -33.61 -3.29 -3.17
C ALA A 32 -32.86 -4.50 -2.63
N LYS A 33 -33.62 -5.57 -2.32
CA LYS A 33 -33.05 -6.90 -2.22
C LYS A 33 -32.17 -7.01 -3.46
N LEU A 34 -30.90 -7.26 -3.22
CA LEU A 34 -30.02 -7.74 -4.26
C LEU A 34 -30.80 -8.87 -4.95
N HIS A 35 -31.02 -8.79 -6.27
CA HIS A 35 -31.51 -9.96 -6.98
C HIS A 35 -30.56 -11.10 -6.59
N ASP A 36 -31.11 -12.18 -6.05
CA ASP A 36 -30.47 -13.23 -5.21
C ASP A 36 -29.40 -14.07 -5.94
N ASP A 37 -28.95 -13.59 -7.10
CA ASP A 37 -28.03 -14.22 -8.05
C ASP A 37 -26.78 -13.37 -8.30
N LYS A 38 -26.40 -12.48 -7.39
CA LYS A 38 -25.23 -11.59 -7.56
C LYS A 38 -24.18 -11.85 -6.48
N ALA A 39 -22.92 -11.57 -6.84
CA ALA A 39 -21.79 -11.51 -5.93
C ALA A 39 -21.07 -10.17 -6.07
N LEU A 40 -20.25 -9.82 -5.08
CA LEU A 40 -19.35 -8.67 -5.15
C LEU A 40 -17.90 -9.17 -5.26
N VAL A 41 -17.11 -8.55 -6.14
CA VAL A 41 -15.68 -8.84 -6.30
C VAL A 41 -14.89 -7.55 -6.31
N ARG A 42 -13.89 -7.46 -5.45
CA ARG A 42 -12.83 -6.44 -5.52
C ARG A 42 -11.53 -7.10 -5.93
N VAL A 43 -10.64 -6.34 -6.55
CA VAL A 43 -9.39 -6.88 -7.11
C VAL A 43 -8.20 -6.12 -6.55
N LEU A 44 -7.17 -6.87 -6.14
CA LEU A 44 -5.83 -6.37 -5.84
C LEU A 44 -4.84 -7.02 -6.79
N GLN A 45 -4.06 -6.23 -7.52
CA GLN A 45 -2.92 -6.74 -8.27
C GLN A 45 -1.68 -6.76 -7.37
N SER A 46 -1.30 -7.94 -6.87
CA SER A 46 -0.11 -8.11 -6.02
C SER A 46 1.08 -8.77 -6.73
N SER A 47 0.87 -9.40 -7.89
CA SER A 47 1.92 -10.04 -8.68
C SER A 47 2.96 -9.01 -9.08
N PRO A 48 4.20 -9.13 -8.58
CA PRO A 48 5.27 -8.21 -8.94
C PRO A 48 5.82 -8.53 -10.34
N THR A 49 6.59 -7.61 -10.90
CA THR A 49 7.43 -7.84 -12.10
C THR A 49 6.69 -8.28 -13.38
N ILE A 50 5.37 -8.10 -13.46
CA ILE A 50 4.61 -8.34 -14.69
C ILE A 50 4.16 -7.01 -15.30
N SER A 51 4.01 -6.98 -16.63
CA SER A 51 3.35 -5.89 -17.33
C SER A 51 1.94 -5.65 -16.76
N PRO A 52 1.39 -4.42 -16.86
CA PRO A 52 0.03 -4.15 -16.43
C PRO A 52 -0.96 -5.15 -17.02
N VAL A 53 -1.95 -5.56 -16.23
CA VAL A 53 -2.91 -6.60 -16.63
C VAL A 53 -4.35 -6.11 -16.62
N ASP A 54 -5.18 -6.73 -17.46
CA ASP A 54 -6.63 -6.71 -17.29
C ASP A 54 -7.07 -7.96 -16.51
N VAL A 55 -7.94 -7.79 -15.51
CA VAL A 55 -8.62 -8.93 -14.88
C VAL A 55 -10.07 -8.95 -15.35
N LYS A 56 -10.48 -10.08 -15.91
CA LYS A 56 -11.81 -10.30 -16.48
C LYS A 56 -12.53 -11.45 -15.76
N ILE A 57 -13.83 -11.30 -15.56
CA ILE A 57 -14.73 -12.35 -15.07
C ILE A 57 -15.83 -12.53 -16.12
N ASN A 58 -15.93 -13.72 -16.74
CA ASN A 58 -16.80 -13.98 -17.89
C ASN A 58 -16.76 -12.84 -18.92
N ASP A 59 -15.55 -12.47 -19.33
CA ASP A 59 -15.24 -11.44 -20.34
C ASP A 59 -15.51 -10.00 -19.92
N GLN A 60 -16.25 -9.76 -18.84
CA GLN A 60 -16.37 -8.45 -18.22
C GLN A 60 -15.05 -8.08 -17.54
N LYS A 61 -14.46 -6.95 -17.95
CA LYS A 61 -13.26 -6.42 -17.34
C LYS A 61 -13.59 -5.79 -15.98
N ILE A 62 -13.03 -6.33 -14.91
CA ILE A 62 -13.20 -5.85 -13.54
C ILE A 62 -12.17 -4.77 -13.23
N ILE A 63 -10.90 -4.99 -13.55
CA ILE A 63 -9.87 -3.95 -13.48
C ILE A 63 -9.09 -3.92 -14.79
N ALA A 64 -8.80 -2.71 -15.26
CA ALA A 64 -8.08 -2.45 -16.50
C ALA A 64 -6.72 -1.86 -16.21
N ASN A 65 -5.71 -2.19 -17.03
CA ASN A 65 -4.35 -1.65 -16.89
C ASN A 65 -3.84 -1.70 -15.43
N ALA A 66 -4.13 -2.80 -14.74
CA ALA A 66 -3.80 -2.98 -13.34
C ALA A 66 -2.28 -3.12 -13.18
N GLU A 67 -1.64 -2.03 -12.76
CA GLU A 67 -0.24 -2.02 -12.36
C GLU A 67 -0.03 -2.73 -11.02
N TRP A 68 1.22 -2.97 -10.66
CA TRP A 68 1.54 -3.57 -9.38
C TRP A 68 1.02 -2.73 -8.19
N LYS A 69 0.39 -3.40 -7.21
CA LYS A 69 -0.33 -2.83 -6.05
C LYS A 69 -1.59 -2.04 -6.38
N SER A 70 -2.03 -2.01 -7.64
CA SER A 70 -3.30 -1.39 -8.01
C SER A 70 -4.48 -2.14 -7.40
N PHE A 71 -5.53 -1.40 -7.10
CA PHE A 71 -6.72 -1.89 -6.42
C PHE A 71 -7.97 -1.37 -7.11
N ALA A 72 -8.96 -2.24 -7.29
CA ALA A 72 -10.31 -1.89 -7.68
C ALA A 72 -11.28 -2.30 -6.58
N GLY A 73 -12.15 -1.37 -6.17
CA GLY A 73 -13.22 -1.63 -5.21
C GLY A 73 -14.24 -2.66 -5.69
N TYR A 74 -15.20 -2.98 -4.83
CA TYR A 74 -16.21 -4.00 -5.15
C TYR A 74 -17.02 -3.63 -6.39
N GLN A 75 -17.08 -4.59 -7.30
CA GLN A 75 -17.94 -4.58 -8.47
C GLN A 75 -18.91 -5.74 -8.40
N ARG A 76 -20.09 -5.50 -8.94
CA ARG A 76 -21.19 -6.45 -8.92
C ARG A 76 -21.11 -7.35 -10.14
N ILE A 77 -21.13 -8.66 -9.90
CA ILE A 77 -21.15 -9.69 -10.94
C ILE A 77 -22.30 -10.66 -10.70
N ASP A 78 -22.63 -11.46 -11.71
CA ASP A 78 -23.48 -12.63 -11.50
C ASP A 78 -22.78 -13.64 -10.59
N ALA A 79 -23.52 -14.27 -9.68
CA ALA A 79 -23.07 -15.40 -8.88
C ALA A 79 -22.95 -16.68 -9.74
N GLY A 80 -22.40 -17.72 -9.13
CA GLY A 80 -22.16 -19.03 -9.75
C GLY A 80 -20.75 -19.18 -10.31
N ARG A 81 -20.51 -20.32 -10.98
CA ARG A 81 -19.22 -20.62 -11.62
C ARG A 81 -18.90 -19.63 -12.73
N LYS A 82 -17.79 -18.91 -12.58
CA LYS A 82 -17.26 -17.95 -13.58
C LYS A 82 -15.85 -18.32 -14.01
N SER A 83 -15.54 -17.99 -15.26
CA SER A 83 -14.17 -17.96 -15.78
C SER A 83 -13.50 -16.65 -15.38
N ILE A 84 -12.29 -16.74 -14.86
CA ILE A 84 -11.44 -15.62 -14.48
C ILE A 84 -10.25 -15.64 -15.43
N ARG A 85 -10.04 -14.54 -16.16
CA ARG A 85 -8.90 -14.38 -17.06
C ARG A 85 -8.06 -13.20 -16.62
N ILE A 86 -6.75 -13.42 -16.55
CA ILE A 86 -5.76 -12.36 -16.35
C ILE A 86 -5.06 -12.20 -17.69
N ASN A 87 -5.19 -11.04 -18.31
CA ASN A 87 -4.63 -10.76 -19.62
C ASN A 87 -3.56 -9.69 -19.51
N ASP A 88 -2.51 -9.78 -20.31
CA ASP A 88 -1.59 -8.67 -20.53
C ASP A 88 -2.37 -7.50 -21.15
N ALA A 89 -2.30 -6.32 -20.53
CA ALA A 89 -3.16 -5.20 -20.93
C ALA A 89 -2.76 -4.58 -22.28
N SER A 90 -1.50 -4.74 -22.69
CA SER A 90 -0.97 -4.19 -23.94
C SER A 90 -1.31 -5.07 -25.14
N SER A 91 -0.95 -6.36 -25.05
CA SER A 91 -1.14 -7.34 -26.13
C SER A 91 -2.52 -7.99 -26.14
N GLY A 92 -3.24 -7.97 -25.00
CA GLY A 92 -4.50 -8.68 -24.82
C GLY A 92 -4.37 -10.19 -24.61
N ASN A 93 -3.15 -10.74 -24.69
CA ASN A 93 -2.86 -12.15 -24.50
C ASN A 93 -3.31 -12.63 -23.12
N THR A 94 -3.88 -13.83 -23.05
CA THR A 94 -4.29 -14.42 -21.77
C THR A 94 -3.06 -15.02 -21.09
N LEU A 95 -2.73 -14.52 -19.91
CA LEU A 95 -1.60 -14.96 -19.09
C LEU A 95 -2.00 -16.09 -18.13
N ALA A 96 -3.24 -16.05 -17.62
CA ALA A 96 -3.78 -17.09 -16.77
C ALA A 96 -5.30 -17.20 -16.96
N THR A 97 -5.81 -18.44 -16.86
CA THR A 97 -7.25 -18.74 -16.83
C THR A 97 -7.55 -19.63 -15.65
N ASN A 98 -8.55 -19.25 -14.86
CA ASN A 98 -9.03 -20.01 -13.71
C ASN A 98 -10.56 -20.04 -13.70
N THR A 99 -11.14 -20.92 -12.89
CA THR A 99 -12.59 -20.90 -12.63
C THR A 99 -12.84 -20.85 -11.14
N TYR A 100 -13.84 -20.08 -10.72
CA TYR A 100 -14.23 -19.98 -9.33
C TYR A 100 -15.75 -19.89 -9.23
N ASP A 101 -16.33 -20.46 -8.18
CA ASP A 101 -17.76 -20.39 -7.90
C ASP A 101 -18.05 -19.24 -6.93
N PHE A 102 -18.55 -18.12 -7.46
CA PHE A 102 -18.85 -16.94 -6.65
C PHE A 102 -20.20 -17.13 -5.97
N GLY A 103 -20.19 -17.27 -4.64
CA GLY A 103 -21.39 -17.44 -3.84
C GLY A 103 -22.36 -16.25 -3.96
N ARG A 104 -23.66 -16.56 -3.93
CA ARG A 104 -24.74 -15.56 -3.90
C ARG A 104 -24.63 -14.71 -2.65
N GLU A 105 -24.84 -13.40 -2.82
CA GLU A 105 -24.78 -12.40 -1.74
C GLU A 105 -23.44 -12.35 -0.99
N GLN A 106 -22.38 -12.96 -1.53
CA GLN A 106 -21.05 -12.95 -0.93
C GLN A 106 -20.15 -11.92 -1.60
N SER A 107 -19.33 -11.30 -0.77
CA SER A 107 -18.23 -10.45 -1.19
C SER A 107 -16.95 -11.25 -1.26
N HIS A 108 -16.15 -10.98 -2.28
CA HIS A 108 -14.89 -11.67 -2.52
C HIS A 108 -13.77 -10.68 -2.80
N THR A 109 -12.59 -10.99 -2.28
CA THR A 109 -11.34 -10.36 -2.68
C THR A 109 -10.60 -11.31 -3.59
N LEU A 110 -10.34 -10.85 -4.82
CA LEU A 110 -9.47 -11.51 -5.78
C LEU A 110 -8.12 -10.82 -5.77
N ILE A 111 -7.07 -11.56 -5.43
CA ILE A 111 -5.70 -11.07 -5.42
C ILE A 111 -4.97 -11.75 -6.56
N VAL A 112 -4.56 -11.00 -7.57
CA VAL A 112 -3.66 -11.53 -8.60
C VAL A 112 -2.28 -11.67 -7.96
N SER A 113 -1.75 -12.90 -7.90
CA SER A 113 -0.56 -13.25 -7.15
C SER A 113 0.37 -14.15 -7.97
N ASN A 114 1.52 -14.49 -7.37
CA ASN A 114 2.59 -15.28 -7.96
C ASN A 114 3.38 -14.53 -9.06
N ARG A 115 4.09 -15.24 -9.94
CA ARG A 115 4.87 -14.70 -11.08
C ARG A 115 4.24 -15.10 -12.40
N LEU A 116 4.67 -14.49 -13.49
CA LEU A 116 4.16 -14.75 -14.85
C LEU A 116 4.04 -16.24 -15.20
N SER A 117 5.04 -17.06 -14.82
CA SER A 117 5.04 -18.51 -15.11
C SER A 117 4.00 -19.32 -14.34
N ASN A 118 3.51 -18.80 -13.21
CA ASN A 118 2.57 -19.47 -12.31
C ASN A 118 1.44 -18.51 -11.87
N LEU A 119 1.09 -17.55 -12.72
CA LEU A 119 0.21 -16.43 -12.37
C LEU A 119 -1.18 -16.97 -12.00
N GLU A 120 -1.72 -16.56 -10.86
CA GLU A 120 -2.98 -17.10 -10.37
C GLU A 120 -3.78 -16.05 -9.56
N PRO A 121 -5.13 -16.14 -9.55
CA PRO A 121 -5.96 -15.41 -8.62
C PRO A 121 -6.09 -16.19 -7.30
N LEU A 122 -5.74 -15.56 -6.18
CA LEU A 122 -6.11 -16.00 -4.84
C LEU A 122 -7.44 -15.37 -4.48
N ILE A 123 -8.44 -16.17 -4.12
CA ILE A 123 -9.80 -15.69 -3.91
C ILE A 123 -10.26 -16.02 -2.49
N PHE A 124 -10.72 -15.01 -1.77
CA PHE A 124 -11.18 -15.14 -0.40
C PHE A 124 -12.58 -14.54 -0.26
N VAL A 125 -13.46 -15.25 0.45
CA VAL A 125 -14.75 -14.70 0.88
C VAL A 125 -14.51 -13.68 2.00
N ASP A 126 -15.02 -12.48 1.83
CA ASP A 126 -14.88 -11.37 2.77
C ASP A 126 -15.97 -11.41 3.85
N ASP A 127 -15.59 -11.16 5.10
CA ASP A 127 -16.53 -10.85 6.17
C ASP A 127 -16.87 -9.36 6.11
N THR A 128 -18.07 -9.06 5.62
CA THR A 128 -18.60 -7.69 5.49
C THR A 128 -19.46 -7.26 6.68
N SER A 129 -19.59 -8.10 7.72
CA SER A 129 -20.34 -7.71 8.91
C SER A 129 -19.60 -6.61 9.67
N ALA A 130 -20.36 -5.67 10.23
CA ALA A 130 -19.79 -4.56 10.97
C ALA A 130 -18.97 -5.05 12.18
N PRO A 131 -17.86 -4.38 12.52
CA PRO A 131 -17.22 -4.58 13.82
C PRO A 131 -18.19 -4.28 14.98
N LEU A 132 -17.96 -4.93 16.12
CA LEU A 132 -18.64 -4.63 17.38
C LEU A 132 -18.34 -3.19 17.79
N THR A 133 -19.25 -2.57 18.55
CA THR A 133 -19.11 -1.19 19.02
C THR A 133 -17.77 -0.97 19.72
N GLY A 134 -17.03 0.05 19.29
CA GLY A 134 -15.71 0.40 19.84
C GLY A 134 -14.55 -0.47 19.32
N GLN A 135 -14.82 -1.45 18.47
CA GLN A 135 -13.81 -2.40 17.97
C GLN A 135 -13.57 -2.23 16.47
N THR A 136 -12.47 -2.84 16.01
CA THR A 136 -12.06 -2.98 14.61
C THR A 136 -11.91 -4.46 14.26
N LYS A 137 -11.93 -4.78 12.96
CA LYS A 137 -11.61 -6.12 12.46
C LYS A 137 -10.32 -6.11 11.65
N LEU A 138 -9.52 -7.15 11.78
CA LEU A 138 -8.32 -7.38 10.99
C LEU A 138 -8.34 -8.79 10.41
N ARG A 139 -7.94 -8.92 9.16
CA ARG A 139 -7.66 -10.20 8.52
C ARG A 139 -6.39 -10.08 7.70
N PHE A 140 -5.56 -11.11 7.73
CA PHE A 140 -4.30 -11.12 7.01
C PHE A 140 -4.36 -12.09 5.84
N VAL A 141 -3.71 -11.75 4.74
CA VAL A 141 -3.50 -12.64 3.60
C VAL A 141 -2.02 -12.63 3.26
N HIS A 142 -1.46 -13.80 3.03
CA HIS A 142 -0.09 -13.94 2.58
C HIS A 142 -0.05 -14.14 1.06
N ALA A 143 0.28 -13.07 0.33
CA ALA A 143 0.39 -13.04 -1.13
C ALA A 143 1.85 -12.80 -1.62
N ALA A 144 2.83 -12.79 -0.71
CA ALA A 144 4.24 -12.69 -1.03
C ALA A 144 4.86 -14.08 -1.31
N LEU A 145 5.30 -14.36 -2.53
CA LEU A 145 5.83 -15.70 -2.88
C LEU A 145 7.22 -15.96 -2.26
N ASN A 146 8.09 -14.95 -2.23
CA ASN A 146 9.47 -15.04 -1.72
C ASN A 146 9.60 -14.77 -0.21
N VAL A 147 8.51 -14.91 0.53
CA VAL A 147 8.49 -14.81 1.99
C VAL A 147 7.97 -16.14 2.52
N ASP A 148 8.78 -16.81 3.33
CA ASP A 148 8.36 -18.05 4.00
C ASP A 148 7.19 -17.79 4.96
N LEU A 149 6.56 -18.87 5.42
CA LEU A 149 5.52 -18.78 6.43
C LEU A 149 5.98 -18.00 7.67
N PHE A 150 5.10 -17.16 8.21
CA PHE A 150 5.44 -16.23 9.27
C PHE A 150 4.38 -16.17 10.37
N ASP A 151 4.81 -15.78 11.57
CA ASP A 151 3.92 -15.50 12.69
C ASP A 151 3.56 -14.01 12.69
N ILE A 152 2.32 -13.67 13.04
CA ILE A 152 1.81 -12.30 13.13
C ILE A 152 1.59 -11.91 14.58
N TYR A 153 2.17 -10.80 14.98
CA TYR A 153 2.02 -10.17 16.29
C TYR A 153 1.25 -8.87 16.13
N ILE A 154 0.26 -8.67 16.99
CA ILE A 154 -0.49 -7.43 17.09
C ILE A 154 -0.48 -7.04 18.56
N THR A 155 0.22 -5.96 18.86
CA THR A 155 0.47 -5.49 20.22
C THR A 155 0.14 -4.01 20.32
N PRO A 156 -0.16 -3.48 21.51
CA PRO A 156 -0.12 -2.03 21.72
C PRO A 156 1.20 -1.45 21.22
N PHE A 157 1.16 -0.25 20.68
CA PHE A 157 2.37 0.42 20.19
C PHE A 157 3.41 0.56 21.32
N GLY A 158 4.67 0.24 21.03
CA GLY A 158 5.78 0.29 22.00
C GLY A 158 5.93 -0.95 22.89
N ALA A 159 5.01 -1.93 22.82
CA ALA A 159 5.15 -3.17 23.57
C ALA A 159 6.27 -4.07 23.01
N ASP A 160 7.04 -4.69 23.90
CA ASP A 160 8.12 -5.60 23.53
C ASP A 160 7.57 -6.89 22.89
N ILE A 161 8.12 -7.25 21.72
CA ILE A 161 7.76 -8.50 21.04
C ILE A 161 8.32 -9.73 21.75
N VAL A 162 9.41 -9.61 22.51
CA VAL A 162 10.09 -10.73 23.16
C VAL A 162 9.14 -11.48 24.09
N THR A 163 8.32 -10.74 24.83
CA THR A 163 7.31 -11.29 25.76
C THR A 163 5.94 -11.53 25.10
N ALA A 164 5.75 -11.10 23.86
CA ALA A 164 4.47 -11.22 23.17
C ALA A 164 4.26 -12.62 22.59
N THR A 165 3.01 -13.04 22.56
CA THR A 165 2.56 -14.22 21.83
C THR A 165 2.01 -13.82 20.46
N PRO A 166 2.31 -14.58 19.39
CA PRO A 166 1.71 -14.29 18.09
C PRO A 166 0.20 -14.46 18.15
N ARG A 167 -0.53 -13.59 17.43
CA ARG A 167 -1.98 -13.69 17.22
C ARG A 167 -2.32 -14.74 16.18
N PHE A 168 -1.45 -14.90 15.18
CA PHE A 168 -1.54 -15.95 14.19
C PHE A 168 -0.16 -16.58 14.02
N THR A 169 -0.11 -17.90 13.99
CA THR A 169 1.13 -18.64 13.80
C THR A 169 1.18 -19.23 12.40
N SER A 170 2.38 -19.26 11.81
CA SER A 170 2.67 -20.00 10.58
C SER A 170 1.70 -19.70 9.43
N LEU A 171 1.37 -18.42 9.21
CA LEU A 171 0.55 -18.03 8.07
C LEU A 171 1.31 -18.39 6.80
N ALA A 172 0.77 -19.31 6.00
CA ALA A 172 1.43 -19.84 4.81
C ALA A 172 1.10 -19.02 3.56
N PHE A 173 1.99 -19.04 2.56
CA PHE A 173 1.71 -18.43 1.26
C PHE A 173 0.40 -18.95 0.68
N LYS A 174 -0.39 -18.05 0.06
CA LYS A 174 -1.75 -18.28 -0.47
C LYS A 174 -2.84 -18.50 0.56
N SER A 175 -2.55 -18.34 1.85
CA SER A 175 -3.55 -18.49 2.91
C SER A 175 -3.99 -17.14 3.50
N ALA A 176 -5.16 -17.17 4.15
CA ALA A 176 -5.67 -16.07 4.94
C ALA A 176 -5.79 -16.49 6.40
N SER A 177 -5.55 -15.55 7.32
CA SER A 177 -5.85 -15.75 8.73
C SER A 177 -7.36 -15.81 8.96
N ALA A 178 -7.74 -16.27 10.16
CA ALA A 178 -9.06 -15.95 10.70
C ALA A 178 -9.20 -14.43 10.91
N THR A 179 -10.44 -13.94 10.98
CA THR A 179 -10.72 -12.55 11.34
C THR A 179 -10.47 -12.36 12.82
N LEU A 180 -9.64 -11.36 13.16
CA LEU A 180 -9.43 -10.90 14.53
C LEU A 180 -10.27 -9.66 14.79
N GLN A 181 -10.85 -9.59 15.98
CA GLN A 181 -11.57 -8.43 16.47
C GLN A 181 -10.90 -7.91 17.74
N LEU A 182 -10.69 -6.60 17.82
CA LEU A 182 -10.05 -5.94 18.96
C LEU A 182 -10.53 -4.50 19.13
N ASN A 183 -10.34 -3.96 20.34
CA ASN A 183 -10.61 -2.55 20.62
C ASN A 183 -9.78 -1.63 19.73
N ALA A 184 -10.40 -0.57 19.23
CA ALA A 184 -9.71 0.49 18.51
C ALA A 184 -8.58 1.11 19.35
N GLY A 185 -7.54 1.60 18.68
CA GLY A 185 -6.39 2.26 19.32
C GLY A 185 -5.11 2.16 18.53
N ALA A 186 -4.01 2.54 19.17
CA ALA A 186 -2.67 2.53 18.59
C ALA A 186 -1.99 1.17 18.78
N TYR A 187 -1.73 0.49 17.67
CA TYR A 187 -1.09 -0.82 17.63
C TYR A 187 0.20 -0.78 16.83
N GLN A 188 0.97 -1.85 16.99
CA GLN A 188 2.08 -2.22 16.12
C GLN A 188 1.82 -3.64 15.61
N VAL A 189 1.92 -3.82 14.29
CA VAL A 189 1.76 -5.11 13.62
C VAL A 189 3.12 -5.56 13.14
N ARG A 190 3.57 -6.72 13.64
CA ARG A 190 4.88 -7.29 13.31
C ARG A 190 4.71 -8.69 12.75
N ALA A 191 5.52 -9.06 11.77
CA ALA A 191 5.67 -10.44 11.33
C ALA A 191 7.05 -10.96 11.73
N THR A 192 7.16 -12.23 12.14
CA THR A 192 8.44 -12.90 12.41
C THR A 192 8.57 -14.19 11.60
N LYS A 193 9.81 -14.65 11.36
CA LYS A 193 10.02 -16.02 10.87
C LYS A 193 9.31 -16.98 11.81
N ALA A 194 8.49 -17.89 11.27
CA ALA A 194 7.63 -18.75 12.07
C ALA A 194 8.38 -19.50 13.16
N GLY A 195 7.81 -19.53 14.37
CA GLY A 195 8.40 -20.18 15.54
C GLY A 195 9.56 -19.41 16.18
N THR A 196 9.91 -18.22 15.66
CA THR A 196 11.01 -17.40 16.17
C THR A 196 10.55 -15.97 16.49
N LYS A 197 11.44 -15.17 17.10
CA LYS A 197 11.26 -13.73 17.29
C LYS A 197 12.06 -12.88 16.28
N VAL A 198 12.61 -13.51 15.24
CA VAL A 198 13.30 -12.79 14.16
C VAL A 198 12.25 -12.05 13.34
N VAL A 199 12.10 -10.75 13.59
CA VAL A 199 11.15 -9.89 12.89
C VAL A 199 11.53 -9.83 11.40
N ILE A 200 10.54 -9.99 10.51
CA ILE A 200 10.63 -9.89 9.04
C ILE A 200 9.70 -8.81 8.46
N PHE A 201 8.90 -8.15 9.30
CA PHE A 201 8.16 -6.95 8.98
C PHE A 201 7.79 -6.22 10.28
N ASP A 202 7.90 -4.90 10.29
CA ASP A 202 7.40 -4.05 11.36
C ASP A 202 6.59 -2.89 10.78
N SER A 203 5.29 -2.84 11.09
CA SER A 203 4.41 -1.77 10.59
C SER A 203 4.67 -0.44 11.24
N ASP A 204 5.36 -0.39 12.39
CA ASP A 204 5.33 0.73 13.32
C ASP A 204 3.91 1.06 13.88
N ARG A 205 3.72 2.20 14.56
CA ARG A 205 2.48 2.76 15.08
C ARG A 205 1.43 2.88 13.98
N ARG A 206 0.35 2.13 14.16
CA ARG A 206 -0.86 2.20 13.33
C ARG A 206 -2.07 2.47 14.20
N GLU A 207 -2.81 3.49 13.83
CA GLU A 207 -4.11 3.78 14.42
C GLU A 207 -5.16 2.90 13.77
N LEU A 208 -5.76 2.01 14.56
CA LEU A 208 -6.85 1.17 14.13
C LEU A 208 -8.15 1.74 14.66
N VAL A 209 -9.04 2.13 13.74
CA VAL A 209 -10.21 2.96 14.03
C VAL A 209 -11.43 2.09 14.34
N ALA A 210 -12.25 2.53 15.30
CA ALA A 210 -13.48 1.83 15.65
C ALA A 210 -14.45 1.81 14.45
N GLY A 211 -15.10 0.67 14.22
CA GLY A 211 -16.03 0.46 13.11
C GLY A 211 -15.35 0.11 11.78
N GLU A 212 -14.02 0.16 11.69
CA GLU A 212 -13.29 -0.20 10.47
C GLU A 212 -12.91 -1.68 10.41
N SER A 213 -12.90 -2.22 9.20
CA SER A 213 -12.43 -3.57 8.87
C SER A 213 -11.26 -3.50 7.91
N TYR A 214 -10.12 -4.06 8.31
CA TYR A 214 -8.88 -4.06 7.54
C TYR A 214 -8.57 -5.46 7.00
N LEU A 215 -8.38 -5.56 5.69
CA LEU A 215 -7.71 -6.69 5.05
C LEU A 215 -6.26 -6.29 4.79
N LEU A 216 -5.32 -6.96 5.44
CA LEU A 216 -3.89 -6.69 5.38
C LEU A 216 -3.23 -7.77 4.52
N VAL A 217 -2.84 -7.41 3.31
CA VAL A 217 -2.23 -8.32 2.35
C VAL A 217 -0.72 -8.13 2.38
N ALA A 218 -0.01 -9.13 2.90
CA ALA A 218 1.45 -9.21 2.78
C ALA A 218 1.79 -9.49 1.31
N VAL A 219 2.42 -8.52 0.67
CA VAL A 219 2.95 -8.62 -0.70
C VAL A 219 4.46 -8.57 -0.62
N GLU A 220 5.14 -9.07 -1.63
CA GLU A 220 6.58 -8.86 -1.70
C GLU A 220 6.86 -7.36 -1.74
N LEU A 221 7.95 -6.94 -1.12
CA LEU A 221 8.55 -5.69 -1.52
C LEU A 221 9.33 -6.00 -2.80
N LEU A 222 9.01 -5.34 -3.91
CA LEU A 222 9.92 -5.25 -5.06
C LEU A 222 11.18 -4.55 -4.56
N SER A 223 12.11 -5.32 -4.02
CA SER A 223 13.52 -5.04 -4.24
C SER A 223 13.80 -5.44 -5.67
N VAL A 224 14.68 -4.73 -6.36
CA VAL A 224 15.01 -4.99 -7.77
C VAL A 224 15.79 -6.31 -7.96
N LEU A 225 15.70 -7.21 -6.97
CA LEU A 225 16.53 -8.38 -6.82
C LEU A 225 15.73 -9.62 -6.40
N PRO A 226 15.84 -10.72 -7.15
CA PRO A 226 15.20 -11.99 -6.82
C PRO A 226 15.82 -12.70 -5.59
N GLU A 227 16.90 -12.15 -5.00
CA GLU A 227 17.69 -12.82 -3.95
C GLU A 227 17.59 -12.19 -2.55
N ILE A 228 16.90 -11.05 -2.42
CA ILE A 228 16.58 -10.53 -1.08
C ILE A 228 15.32 -11.23 -0.59
N ASN A 229 15.49 -12.48 -0.18
CA ASN A 229 14.42 -13.29 0.38
C ASN A 229 13.91 -12.67 1.70
N GLY A 230 12.60 -12.70 1.90
CA GLY A 230 12.00 -12.42 3.21
C GLY A 230 11.65 -10.95 3.52
N VAL A 231 11.58 -10.06 2.52
CA VAL A 231 11.02 -8.71 2.74
C VAL A 231 9.67 -8.54 2.07
N MET A 232 8.72 -8.08 2.89
CA MET A 232 7.33 -7.83 2.51
C MET A 232 6.97 -6.38 2.74
N SER A 233 6.00 -5.90 1.96
CA SER A 233 5.17 -4.75 2.29
C SER A 233 3.78 -5.25 2.65
N VAL A 234 3.01 -4.47 3.41
CA VAL A 234 1.62 -4.80 3.71
C VAL A 234 0.71 -3.78 3.03
N ILE A 235 -0.06 -4.23 2.05
CA ILE A 235 -1.14 -3.44 1.47
C ILE A 235 -2.37 -3.62 2.35
N GLY A 236 -2.84 -2.54 2.94
CA GLY A 236 -4.10 -2.54 3.66
C GLY A 236 -5.25 -2.12 2.76
N ILE A 237 -6.33 -2.87 2.82
CA ILE A 237 -7.60 -2.54 2.19
C ILE A 237 -8.60 -2.29 3.31
N SER A 238 -9.26 -1.15 3.28
CA SER A 238 -10.27 -0.76 4.27
C SER A 238 -11.66 -0.71 3.66
N ALA A 239 -12.68 -0.88 4.49
CA ALA A 239 -14.06 -0.54 4.14
C ALA A 239 -14.28 0.99 4.05
N ASN A 240 -13.34 1.78 4.56
CA ASN A 240 -13.34 3.24 4.43
C ASN A 240 -13.26 3.69 2.97
N ALA A 241 -14.34 4.29 2.47
CA ALA A 241 -14.42 4.74 1.08
C ALA A 241 -13.45 5.88 0.72
N ALA A 242 -12.94 6.64 1.70
CA ALA A 242 -12.00 7.73 1.45
C ALA A 242 -10.55 7.23 1.28
N THR A 243 -10.19 6.15 1.96
CA THR A 243 -8.86 5.51 1.86
C THR A 243 -9.00 3.99 1.72
N PRO A 244 -9.60 3.52 0.62
CA PRO A 244 -9.94 2.10 0.48
C PRO A 244 -8.69 1.23 0.34
N ARG A 245 -7.54 1.81 0.01
CA ARG A 245 -6.23 1.16 -0.07
C ARG A 245 -5.15 2.06 0.51
N PHE A 246 -4.29 1.49 1.35
CA PHE A 246 -3.09 2.12 1.92
C PHE A 246 -1.93 1.11 1.95
N GLU A 247 -0.75 1.57 2.30
CA GLU A 247 0.43 0.71 2.42
C GLU A 247 1.14 0.97 3.75
N TRP A 248 1.48 -0.09 4.46
CA TRP A 248 2.36 -0.04 5.61
C TRP A 248 3.73 -0.52 5.17
N PHE A 249 4.70 0.38 5.29
CA PHE A 249 6.09 0.07 5.01
C PHE A 249 6.72 -0.65 6.19
N ASP A 250 7.73 -1.46 5.87
CA ASP A 250 8.55 -2.10 6.88
C ASP A 250 9.51 -1.08 7.51
N ARG A 251 9.33 -0.79 8.79
CA ARG A 251 10.10 0.22 9.52
C ARG A 251 11.54 -0.23 9.82
N ARG A 252 11.87 -1.49 9.56
CA ARG A 252 13.18 -2.08 9.86
C ARG A 252 14.32 -1.59 8.95
N ALA A 253 14.01 -0.77 7.96
CA ALA A 253 14.66 -0.88 6.67
C ALA A 253 14.50 0.38 5.78
N GLN A 254 14.63 1.59 6.32
CA GLN A 254 14.40 2.82 5.53
C GLN A 254 15.71 3.59 5.30
N LEU A 255 16.26 3.46 4.10
CA LEU A 255 17.26 4.37 3.55
C LEU A 255 16.52 5.59 2.98
N ARG A 256 16.48 6.65 3.76
CA ARG A 256 16.03 7.95 3.30
C ARG A 256 17.15 8.63 2.53
N ILE A 257 16.78 9.26 1.44
CA ILE A 257 17.70 9.92 0.54
C ILE A 257 17.20 11.33 0.39
N SER A 258 17.68 12.18 1.27
CA SER A 258 17.55 13.62 1.11
C SER A 258 18.76 14.10 0.34
N THR A 259 18.56 14.82 -0.74
CA THR A 259 19.64 15.60 -1.32
C THR A 259 19.48 17.05 -0.89
N ASP A 260 20.57 17.65 -0.42
CA ASP A 260 20.59 19.04 -0.01
C ASP A 260 20.61 19.97 -1.25
N LYS A 261 19.91 21.11 -1.21
CA LYS A 261 20.00 22.18 -2.23
C LYS A 261 21.38 22.86 -2.26
N ASN A 262 22.12 22.79 -1.15
CA ASN A 262 23.51 23.21 -1.00
C ASN A 262 24.49 22.03 -1.21
N SER A 263 23.97 20.85 -1.59
CA SER A 263 24.82 19.77 -2.10
C SER A 263 25.64 20.33 -3.26
N LEU A 264 26.95 20.09 -3.22
CA LEU A 264 27.87 20.62 -4.22
C LEU A 264 27.65 20.01 -5.62
N LEU A 265 26.75 19.04 -5.75
CA LEU A 265 26.36 18.44 -7.02
C LEU A 265 25.29 19.31 -7.69
N HIS A 266 25.46 19.56 -8.99
CA HIS A 266 24.52 20.38 -9.76
C HIS A 266 23.09 19.89 -9.53
N ALA A 267 22.14 20.84 -9.40
CA ALA A 267 20.72 20.61 -9.14
C ALA A 267 20.01 19.66 -10.14
N ASP A 268 20.72 19.22 -11.18
CA ASP A 268 20.26 18.35 -12.26
C ASP A 268 20.91 16.95 -12.25
N THR A 269 21.67 16.59 -11.22
CA THR A 269 22.34 15.28 -11.16
C THR A 269 21.30 14.18 -10.97
N VAL A 270 21.31 13.20 -11.89
CA VAL A 270 20.49 11.99 -11.80
C VAL A 270 21.42 10.81 -11.54
N VAL A 271 21.09 10.02 -10.51
CA VAL A 271 21.88 8.83 -10.16
C VAL A 271 21.02 7.60 -10.03
N ASP A 272 21.63 6.47 -10.38
CA ASP A 272 21.15 5.14 -10.06
C ASP A 272 21.85 4.68 -8.78
N LEU A 273 21.10 4.16 -7.82
CA LEU A 273 21.63 3.70 -6.53
C LEU A 273 21.77 2.19 -6.52
N TYR A 274 22.81 1.68 -5.88
CA TYR A 274 23.16 0.28 -5.82
C TYR A 274 23.48 -0.17 -4.39
N ALA A 275 23.15 -1.43 -4.08
CA ALA A 275 23.55 -2.16 -2.88
C ALA A 275 24.16 -3.51 -3.27
N ASP A 276 25.41 -3.79 -2.91
CA ASP A 276 26.14 -5.02 -3.30
C ASP A 276 26.01 -5.33 -4.81
N ASP A 277 26.39 -4.34 -5.61
CA ASP A 277 26.38 -4.38 -7.09
C ASP A 277 25.00 -4.46 -7.76
N LYS A 278 23.96 -4.23 -6.96
CA LYS A 278 22.58 -4.40 -7.39
C LYS A 278 21.80 -3.10 -7.31
N LEU A 279 21.16 -2.70 -8.40
CA LEU A 279 20.36 -1.47 -8.46
C LEU A 279 19.24 -1.52 -7.41
N ILE A 280 19.12 -0.50 -6.57
CA ILE A 280 18.08 -0.34 -5.53
C ILE A 280 17.15 0.85 -5.81
N TYR A 281 17.57 1.80 -6.65
CA TYR A 281 16.73 2.90 -7.11
C TYR A 281 17.24 3.43 -8.46
N ARG A 282 16.33 3.75 -9.39
CA ARG A 282 16.68 4.27 -10.72
C ARG A 282 16.28 5.73 -10.86
N ASN A 283 17.11 6.51 -11.56
CA ASN A 283 16.85 7.89 -11.91
C ASN A 283 16.49 8.76 -10.70
N LEU A 284 17.25 8.61 -9.61
CA LEU A 284 17.08 9.49 -8.47
C LEU A 284 17.56 10.89 -8.84
N GLN A 285 16.61 11.81 -8.96
CA GLN A 285 16.93 13.22 -9.07
C GLN A 285 17.51 13.70 -7.75
N MET A 286 18.74 14.19 -7.78
CA MET A 286 19.38 14.84 -6.65
C MET A 286 18.79 16.26 -6.48
N SER A 287 17.59 16.36 -5.90
CA SER A 287 16.86 17.61 -5.63
C SER A 287 16.63 17.81 -4.12
N SER A 288 16.16 18.97 -3.66
CA SER A 288 15.88 19.20 -2.23
C SER A 288 14.70 18.40 -1.65
N THR A 289 14.28 17.31 -2.31
CA THR A 289 13.20 16.44 -1.86
C THR A 289 13.77 15.16 -1.25
N GLU A 290 13.15 14.72 -0.16
CA GLU A 290 13.48 13.43 0.42
C GLU A 290 12.77 12.32 -0.34
N THR A 291 13.55 11.32 -0.74
CA THR A 291 13.05 10.08 -1.34
C THR A 291 13.33 8.94 -0.38
N MET A 292 12.35 8.10 -0.11
CA MET A 292 12.52 6.93 0.75
C MET A 292 12.79 5.69 -0.10
N VAL A 293 13.94 5.06 0.14
CA VAL A 293 14.34 3.77 -0.44
C VAL A 293 14.31 2.74 0.67
N ASN A 294 13.52 1.68 0.52
CA ASN A 294 13.45 0.64 1.53
C ASN A 294 14.55 -0.40 1.28
N LEU A 295 15.41 -0.62 2.26
CA LEU A 295 16.46 -1.64 2.24
C LEU A 295 16.35 -2.51 3.49
N PRO A 296 16.22 -3.85 3.36
CA PRO A 296 16.17 -4.75 4.51
C PRO A 296 17.28 -4.52 5.54
N ILE A 297 17.10 -5.04 6.76
CA ILE A 297 18.20 -5.15 7.71
C ILE A 297 19.31 -5.99 7.08
N GLY A 298 20.53 -5.47 7.05
CA GLY A 298 21.66 -6.16 6.45
C GLY A 298 22.90 -5.30 6.31
N ALA A 299 24.01 -5.95 6.00
CA ALA A 299 25.26 -5.30 5.63
C ALA A 299 25.28 -5.12 4.12
N TYR A 300 25.45 -3.89 3.63
CA TYR A 300 25.47 -3.59 2.19
C TYR A 300 26.65 -2.72 1.81
N ARG A 301 27.22 -2.97 0.64
CA ARG A 301 28.04 -2.00 -0.10
C ARG A 301 27.11 -1.07 -0.86
N LEU A 302 26.92 0.14 -0.36
CA LEU A 302 26.06 1.12 -1.03
C LEU A 302 26.91 1.98 -1.98
N TYR A 303 26.45 2.15 -3.21
CA TYR A 303 27.08 3.09 -4.14
C TYR A 303 26.06 3.69 -5.13
N ALA A 304 26.45 4.67 -5.93
CA ALA A 304 25.62 5.22 -6.99
C ALA A 304 26.41 5.43 -8.27
N ILE A 305 25.70 5.47 -9.39
CA ILE A 305 26.25 5.71 -10.70
C ILE A 305 25.50 6.88 -11.32
N ASP A 306 26.22 7.91 -11.75
CA ASP A 306 25.61 9.03 -12.49
C ASP A 306 25.31 8.67 -13.96
N THR A 307 24.63 9.55 -14.67
CA THR A 307 24.33 9.38 -16.10
C THR A 307 25.55 9.29 -17.02
N ASN A 308 26.74 9.69 -16.53
CA ASN A 308 28.02 9.56 -17.23
C ASN A 308 28.78 8.29 -16.84
N HIS A 309 28.13 7.37 -16.12
CA HIS A 309 28.71 6.13 -15.60
C HIS A 309 29.85 6.32 -14.60
N HIS A 310 29.95 7.48 -13.96
CA HIS A 310 30.88 7.66 -12.85
C HIS A 310 30.33 6.98 -11.60
N VAL A 311 31.12 6.06 -11.04
CA VAL A 311 30.83 5.46 -9.75
C VAL A 311 31.12 6.49 -8.66
N LEU A 312 30.06 6.93 -8.01
CA LEU A 312 30.11 7.71 -6.79
C LEU A 312 30.09 6.69 -5.65
N LEU A 313 31.12 6.66 -4.81
CA LEU A 313 31.25 5.71 -3.70
C LEU A 313 30.72 6.33 -2.41
N PHE A 314 30.02 5.53 -1.60
CA PHE A 314 29.23 6.01 -0.46
C PHE A 314 29.76 5.45 0.87
N ASP A 315 29.97 4.14 0.93
CA ASP A 315 30.75 3.43 1.96
C ASP A 315 30.80 1.92 1.58
N LEU A 316 31.85 1.20 1.99
CA LEU A 316 32.03 -0.22 1.62
C LEU A 316 31.32 -1.21 2.56
N ALA A 317 30.69 -0.76 3.64
CA ALA A 317 29.96 -1.64 4.56
C ALA A 317 28.96 -0.86 5.45
N VAL A 318 27.78 -0.53 4.93
CA VAL A 318 26.69 0.08 5.71
C VAL A 318 25.87 -1.02 6.37
N GLN A 319 25.77 -0.97 7.70
CA GLN A 319 24.87 -1.82 8.47
C GLN A 319 23.50 -1.15 8.56
N VAL A 320 22.55 -1.60 7.76
CA VAL A 320 21.15 -1.24 7.88
C VAL A 320 20.56 -2.04 9.04
N VAL A 321 20.11 -1.36 10.08
CA VAL A 321 19.56 -1.95 11.30
C VAL A 321 18.12 -1.48 11.53
N SER A 322 17.36 -2.32 12.24
CA SER A 322 15.95 -2.10 12.50
C SER A 322 15.66 -0.75 13.14
N GLY A 323 14.64 -0.04 12.64
CA GLY A 323 14.09 1.15 13.28
C GLY A 323 15.00 2.38 13.21
N ARG A 324 16.07 2.33 12.39
CA ARG A 324 16.89 3.49 12.09
C ARG A 324 16.54 4.02 10.71
N ASN A 325 16.42 5.34 10.64
CA ASN A 325 16.44 6.06 9.38
C ASN A 325 17.88 6.36 9.02
N TYR A 326 18.22 6.14 7.76
CA TYR A 326 19.52 6.48 7.21
C TYR A 326 19.32 7.61 6.22
N LYS A 327 20.17 8.63 6.26
CA LYS A 327 20.17 9.72 5.30
C LYS A 327 21.39 9.65 4.41
N LEU A 328 21.18 9.84 3.11
CA LEU A 328 22.23 10.18 2.19
C LEU A 328 22.68 11.64 2.40
N ASP A 329 23.96 11.85 2.62
CA ASP A 329 24.56 13.18 2.72
C ASP A 329 25.71 13.31 1.72
N THR A 330 25.89 14.49 1.14
CA THR A 330 26.98 14.78 0.21
C THR A 330 28.05 15.59 0.89
N THR A 331 29.26 15.05 0.97
CA THR A 331 30.40 15.74 1.58
C THR A 331 31.55 15.89 0.59
N VAL A 332 32.50 16.76 0.91
CA VAL A 332 33.80 16.82 0.22
C VAL A 332 34.78 15.99 1.03
N SER A 333 35.47 15.06 0.39
CA SER A 333 36.56 14.31 1.01
C SER A 333 37.74 15.21 1.33
N ALA A 334 38.65 14.75 2.19
CA ALA A 334 39.87 15.48 2.54
C ALA A 334 40.77 15.81 1.32
N ILE A 335 40.57 15.12 0.19
CA ILE A 335 41.31 15.31 -1.06
C ILE A 335 40.51 16.09 -2.12
N GLY A 336 39.41 16.73 -1.74
CA GLY A 336 38.59 17.57 -2.63
C GLY A 336 37.63 16.82 -3.55
N SER A 337 37.58 15.49 -3.48
CA SER A 337 36.61 14.68 -4.23
C SER A 337 35.24 14.74 -3.56
N ARG A 338 34.17 14.82 -4.35
CA ARG A 338 32.79 14.74 -3.84
C ARG A 338 32.50 13.28 -3.48
N VAL A 339 32.11 13.02 -2.25
CA VAL A 339 31.84 11.67 -1.73
C VAL A 339 30.53 11.72 -0.95
N PHE A 340 29.68 10.74 -1.20
CA PHE A 340 28.45 10.60 -0.44
C PHE A 340 28.74 9.86 0.86
N LYS A 341 27.98 10.12 1.91
CA LYS A 341 28.02 9.41 3.17
C LYS A 341 26.62 9.01 3.57
N ILE A 342 26.54 7.93 4.32
CA ILE A 342 25.30 7.55 4.98
C ILE A 342 25.42 7.94 6.45
N VAL A 343 24.47 8.72 6.91
CA VAL A 343 24.39 9.20 8.29
C VAL A 343 23.12 8.65 8.94
N ASP A 344 23.19 8.27 10.21
CA ASP A 344 21.98 8.04 11.00
C ASP A 344 21.15 9.34 11.02
N ASP A 345 19.84 9.23 10.76
CA ASP A 345 18.90 10.36 10.82
C ASP A 345 17.95 10.20 12.01
N PRO A 346 18.30 10.71 13.20
CA PRO A 346 17.48 10.58 14.41
C PRO A 346 16.32 11.57 14.49
N VAL A 347 16.24 12.56 13.57
CA VAL A 347 15.29 13.69 13.65
C VAL A 347 13.94 13.36 13.02
N MET A 348 13.86 12.25 12.30
CA MET A 348 12.67 11.89 11.54
C MET A 348 11.63 11.13 12.36
N THR A 349 10.64 11.88 12.84
CA THR A 349 9.31 11.36 13.18
C THR A 349 8.44 11.29 11.92
N ASP A 350 7.56 10.29 11.83
CA ASP A 350 6.69 10.01 10.67
C ASP A 350 5.80 11.16 10.22
#